data_AF-A0A535ITK2-F1
#
_entry.id   AF-A0A535ITK2-F1
#
_cell.length_a   1.000
_cell.length_b   1.000
_cell.length_c   1.000
_cell.angle_alpha   90.00
_cell.angle_beta   90.00
_cell.angle_gamma   90.00
#
_symmetry.space_group_name_H-M   'P 1'
#
loop_
_entity.id
_entity.type
_entity.pdbx_description
1 polymer ?
#
loop_
_entity_poly.entity_id
_entity_poly.type
_entity_poly.pdbx_seq_one_letter_code
_entity_poly.pdbx_strand_id
1 'polypeptide(L)'
;ETVRDPTGAGDAFAGGLMGAIARSGDGQEVLRRGMLYGSVLGSLAVEDFSVRRIVKADLGEIEGRLSTLVDMISLNGSRAQ
;
A
#
# COMPACT_ATOMS: atom_id res chain seq x y z
N GLU A 1 -8.36 -3.54 -11.97
CA GLU A 1 -6.95 -3.92 -11.71
C GLU A 1 -6.61 -5.13 -12.57
N THR A 2 -5.44 -5.16 -13.21
CA THR A 2 -4.99 -6.29 -14.04
C THR A 2 -3.66 -6.78 -13.49
N VAL A 3 -3.67 -7.90 -12.77
CA VAL A 3 -2.47 -8.57 -12.28
C VAL A 3 -1.69 -9.12 -13.48
N ARG A 4 -0.42 -8.74 -13.62
CA ARG A 4 0.47 -9.17 -14.70
C ARG A 4 1.62 -10.05 -14.21
N ASP A 5 2.26 -9.68 -13.11
CA ASP A 5 3.41 -10.41 -12.53
C ASP A 5 3.35 -10.32 -11.00
N PRO A 6 3.05 -11.40 -10.26
CA PRO A 6 2.95 -11.33 -8.80
C PRO A 6 4.32 -11.17 -8.10
N THR A 7 5.43 -11.28 -8.83
CA THR A 7 6.77 -11.27 -8.25
C THR A 7 7.08 -9.95 -7.56
N GLY A 8 7.60 -10.03 -6.32
CA GLY A 8 8.02 -8.85 -5.57
C GLY A 8 6.90 -8.12 -4.82
N ALA A 9 5.65 -8.57 -4.88
CA ALA A 9 4.55 -7.96 -4.11
C ALA A 9 4.78 -8.00 -2.59
N GLY A 10 5.33 -9.12 -2.09
CA GLY A 10 5.69 -9.27 -0.67
C GLY A 10 6.83 -8.33 -0.25
N ASP A 11 7.87 -8.21 -1.08
CA ASP A 11 8.99 -7.31 -0.82
C ASP A 11 8.57 -5.84 -0.88
N ALA A 12 7.68 -5.49 -1.82
CA ALA A 12 7.10 -4.16 -1.90
C ALA A 12 6.24 -3.83 -0.67
N PHE A 13 5.45 -4.80 -0.18
CA PHE A 13 4.71 -4.66 1.07
C PHE A 13 5.65 -4.43 2.25
N ALA A 14 6.66 -5.29 2.41
CA ALA A 14 7.65 -5.18 3.48
C ALA A 14 8.39 -3.83 3.41
N GLY A 15 8.77 -3.39 2.21
CA GLY A 15 9.41 -2.09 1.99
C GLY A 15 8.53 -0.92 2.40
N GLY A 16 7.23 -0.95 2.07
CA GLY A 16 6.27 0.08 2.49
C GLY A 16 6.08 0.14 3.99
N LEU A 17 5.95 -1.02 4.64
CA LEU A 17 5.84 -1.12 6.09
C LEU A 17 7.11 -0.60 6.78
N MET A 18 8.28 -1.09 6.37
CA MET A 18 9.56 -0.69 6.95
C MET A 18 9.85 0.79 6.70
N GLY A 19 9.46 1.35 5.55
CA GLY A 19 9.58 2.77 5.26
C GLY A 19 8.72 3.64 6.19
N ALA A 20 7.51 3.20 6.53
CA ALA A 20 6.65 3.90 7.48
C ALA A 20 7.26 3.92 8.89
N ILE A 21 7.80 2.78 9.34
CA ILE A 21 8.48 2.63 10.64
C ILE A 21 9.75 3.49 10.66
N ALA A 22 10.59 3.42 9.63
CA ALA A 22 11.82 4.21 9.53
C ALA A 22 11.55 5.72 9.57
N ARG A 23 10.42 6.18 9.01
CA ARG A 23 10.06 7.60 8.99
C ARG A 23 9.47 8.09 10.32
N SER A 24 8.70 7.25 11.01
CA SER A 24 7.79 7.71 12.07
C SER A 24 8.00 7.02 13.42
N GLY A 25 8.97 6.11 13.52
CA GLY A 25 9.23 5.31 14.71
C GLY A 25 8.33 4.07 14.79
N ASP A 26 8.16 3.54 15.99
CA ASP A 26 7.32 2.39 16.28
C ASP A 26 5.98 2.80 16.91
N GLY A 27 5.02 1.88 16.89
CA GLY A 27 3.70 2.08 17.49
C GLY A 27 2.57 1.50 16.65
N GLN A 28 1.44 1.21 17.30
CA GLN A 28 0.30 0.57 16.63
C GLN A 28 -0.24 1.38 15.46
N GLU A 29 -0.27 2.71 15.58
CA GLU A 29 -0.74 3.58 14.51
C GLU A 29 0.23 3.62 13.32
N VAL A 30 1.54 3.63 13.60
CA VAL A 30 2.56 3.55 12.55
C VAL A 30 2.50 2.20 11.84
N LEU A 31 2.30 1.10 12.59
CA LEU A 31 2.13 -0.23 12.00
C LEU A 31 0.86 -0.32 11.13
N ARG A 32 -0.28 0.22 11.58
CA ARG A 32 -1.51 0.29 10.78
C ARG A 32 -1.29 1.06 9.48
N ARG A 33 -0.72 2.27 9.58
CA ARG A 33 -0.42 3.09 8.42
C ARG A 33 0.60 2.43 7.49
N GLY A 34 1.61 1.77 8.05
CA GLY A 34 2.62 1.02 7.32
C GLY A 34 2.05 -0.19 6.58
N MET A 35 1.11 -0.91 7.18
CA MET A 35 0.38 -1.98 6.49
C MET A 35 -0.41 -1.44 5.30
N LEU A 36 -1.08 -0.28 5.45
CA LEU A 36 -1.81 0.33 4.34
C LEU A 36 -0.89 0.76 3.19
N TYR A 37 0.22 1.44 3.47
CA TYR A 37 1.22 1.78 2.44
C TYR A 37 1.83 0.53 1.82
N GLY A 38 2.15 -0.48 2.62
CA GLY A 38 2.63 -1.77 2.13
C GLY A 38 1.65 -2.42 1.16
N SER A 39 0.36 -2.43 1.48
CA SER A 39 -0.69 -2.97 0.60
C SER A 39 -0.78 -2.21 -0.73
N VAL A 40 -0.65 -0.88 -0.70
CA VAL A 40 -0.62 -0.05 -1.91
C VAL A 40 0.62 -0.33 -2.77
N LEU A 41 1.80 -0.46 -2.16
CA LEU A 41 3.03 -0.78 -2.91
C LEU A 41 3.00 -2.21 -3.47
N GLY A 42 2.44 -3.16 -2.73
CA GLY A 42 2.19 -4.51 -3.21
C GLY A 42 1.24 -4.55 -4.40
N SER A 43 0.18 -3.73 -4.40
CA SER A 43 -0.75 -3.64 -5.53
C SER A 43 -0.11 -3.03 -6.77
N LEU A 44 0.81 -2.07 -6.61
CA LEU A 44 1.62 -1.54 -7.70
C LEU A 44 2.61 -2.60 -8.24
N ALA A 45 3.24 -3.38 -7.36
CA ALA A 45 4.21 -4.38 -7.77
C ALA A 45 3.64 -5.39 -8.77
N VAL A 46 2.35 -5.72 -8.66
CA VAL A 46 1.75 -6.77 -9.48
C VAL A 46 1.26 -6.33 -10.87
N GLU A 47 1.26 -5.03 -11.17
CA GLU A 47 0.66 -4.47 -12.38
C GLU A 47 1.59 -4.42 -13.61
N ASP A 48 2.91 -4.53 -13.43
CA ASP A 48 3.89 -4.52 -14.53
C ASP A 48 5.05 -5.46 -14.20
N PHE A 49 5.84 -5.82 -15.21
CA PHE A 49 6.96 -6.72 -15.02
C PHE A 49 8.05 -6.09 -14.15
N SER A 50 8.51 -6.82 -13.13
CA SER A 50 9.54 -6.36 -12.19
C SER A 50 9.17 -5.01 -11.54
N VAL A 51 10.14 -4.20 -11.15
CA VAL A 51 9.92 -2.94 -10.40
C VAL A 51 9.39 -1.78 -11.27
N ARG A 52 9.12 -2.00 -12.56
CA ARG A 52 8.80 -0.95 -13.54
C ARG A 52 7.60 -0.12 -13.10
N ARG A 53 6.58 -0.76 -12.52
CA ARG A 53 5.39 -0.06 -12.07
C ARG A 53 5.66 0.86 -10.90
N ILE A 54 6.40 0.37 -9.91
CA ILE A 54 6.76 1.11 -8.69
C ILE A 54 7.59 2.34 -9.06
N VAL A 55 8.57 2.19 -9.95
CA VAL A 55 9.45 3.29 -10.40
C VAL A 55 8.69 4.42 -11.10
N LYS A 56 7.56 4.11 -11.77
CA LYS A 56 6.73 5.09 -12.47
C LYS A 56 5.69 5.76 -11.56
N ALA A 57 5.39 5.18 -10.40
CA ALA A 57 4.40 5.72 -9.50
C ALA A 57 4.94 7.00 -8.84
N ASP A 58 4.06 7.98 -8.67
CA ASP A 58 4.34 9.17 -7.87
C ASP A 58 3.57 9.14 -6.54
N LEU A 59 3.88 10.10 -5.67
CA LEU A 59 3.22 10.19 -4.36
C LEU A 59 1.71 10.46 -4.48
N GLY A 60 1.27 11.19 -5.50
CA GLY A 60 -0.15 11.48 -5.70
C GLY A 60 -0.94 10.22 -6.02
N GLU A 61 -0.40 9.35 -6.86
CA GLU A 61 -0.99 8.03 -7.13
C GLU A 61 -1.05 7.17 -5.86
N ILE A 62 0.06 7.11 -5.11
CA ILE A 62 0.13 6.29 -3.88
C ILE A 62 -0.91 6.75 -2.86
N GLU A 63 -1.03 8.06 -2.64
CA GLU A 63 -2.03 8.63 -1.72
C GLU A 63 -3.47 8.42 -2.24
N GLY A 64 -3.70 8.50 -3.55
CA GLY A 64 -5.00 8.20 -4.15
C GLY A 64 -5.43 6.74 -3.96
N ARG A 65 -4.50 5.79 -4.15
CA ARG A 65 -4.72 4.37 -3.86
C ARG A 65 -4.92 4.12 -2.37
N LEU A 66 -4.18 4.82 -1.52
CA LEU A 66 -4.34 4.72 -0.07
C LEU A 66 -5.74 5.16 0.35
N SER A 67 -6.24 6.29 -0.15
CA SER A 67 -7.61 6.75 0.08
C SER A 67 -8.63 5.71 -0.34
N THR A 68 -8.46 5.15 -1.55
CA THR A 68 -9.34 4.10 -2.08
C THR A 68 -9.35 2.86 -1.18
N LEU A 69 -8.19 2.42 -0.71
CA LEU A 69 -8.06 1.27 0.19
C LEU A 69 -8.73 1.54 1.56
N VAL A 70 -8.53 2.73 2.12
CA VAL A 70 -9.18 3.14 3.37
C VAL A 70 -10.69 3.16 3.21
N ASP A 71 -11.20 3.69 2.09
CA ASP A 71 -12.64 3.68 1.80
C ASP A 71 -13.19 2.25 1.73
N MET A 72 -12.51 1.34 1.02
CA MET A 72 -12.90 -0.07 0.93
C MET A 72 -12.99 -0.77 2.30
N ILE A 73 -12.03 -0.51 3.19
CA ILE A 73 -12.00 -1.11 4.53
C ILE A 73 -13.06 -0.46 5.43
N SER A 74 -13.27 0.85 5.29
CA SER A 74 -14.23 1.61 6.09
C SER A 74 -15.69 1.29 5.75
N LEU A 75 -15.97 0.86 4.51
CA LEU A 75 -17.31 0.42 4.09
C LEU A 75 -17.82 -0.82 4.85
N ASN A 76 -16.91 -1.59 5.49
CA ASN A 76 -17.26 -2.73 6.36
C ASN A 76 -17.36 -2.35 7.85
N GLY A 77 -17.06 -1.10 8.20
CA GLY A 77 -17.33 -0.51 9.52
C GLY A 77 -18.66 0.22 9.46
N SER A 78 -19.71 -0.45 9.92
CA SER A 78 -21.09 0.06 9.97
C SER A 78 -21.15 1.57 10.25
N ARG A 79 -21.85 2.32 9.38
CA ARG A 79 -22.70 3.42 9.86
C ARG A 79 -23.78 2.79 10.74
N ALA A 80 -23.43 2.43 11.96
CA ALA A 80 -24.38 2.33 13.04
C ALA A 80 -24.76 3.78 13.37
N GLN A 81 -25.87 4.22 12.80
CA GLN A 81 -26.65 5.32 13.36
C GLN A 81 -27.22 4.87 14.71
#